data_AF-A0A7U6Y823-F1
#
_entry.id   AF-A0A7U6Y823-F1
#
_cell.length_a   1.000
_cell.length_b   1.000
_cell.length_c   1.000
_cell.angle_alpha   90.00
_cell.angle_beta   90.00
_cell.angle_gamma   90.00
#
_symmetry.space_group_name_H-M   'P 1'
#
loop_
_entity.id
_entity.type
_entity.pdbx_description
1 polymer ?
#
loop_
_entity_poly.entity_id
_entity_poly.type
_entity_poly.pdbx_seq_one_letter_code
_entity_poly.pdbx_strand_id
1 'polypeptide(L)'
;MSKKPEYVVHLIESPAGQAALAVQKLSTRDLARAIAEFQKREGVRIGTLIGVNQNGFFGSAREGWRPDQPDAFSKPLINIPWVQILELLNEIPDGTTGQFLASGGNRH
;
A
#
# COMPACT_ATOMS: atom_id res chain seq x y z
N MET A 1 -27.48 12.69 1.93
CA MET A 1 -26.32 12.63 1.01
C MET A 1 -25.22 11.87 1.73
N SER A 2 -25.02 10.58 1.42
CA SER A 2 -23.89 9.84 1.98
C SER A 2 -22.61 10.38 1.36
N LYS A 3 -21.82 11.10 2.15
CA LYS A 3 -20.47 11.54 1.78
C LYS A 3 -19.71 10.27 1.35
N LYS A 4 -19.20 10.22 0.11
CA LYS A 4 -18.26 9.15 -0.31
C LYS A 4 -17.22 9.01 0.81
N PRO A 5 -16.84 7.79 1.23
CA PRO A 5 -15.79 7.65 2.22
C PRO A 5 -14.59 8.45 1.71
N GLU A 6 -14.20 9.47 2.47
CA GLU A 6 -12.94 10.17 2.21
C GLU A 6 -11.86 9.08 2.12
N TYR A 7 -10.93 9.22 1.18
CA TYR A 7 -9.87 8.24 0.93
C TYR A 7 -8.91 8.25 2.12
N VAL A 8 -9.33 7.65 3.23
CA VAL A 8 -8.60 7.66 4.50
C VAL A 8 -7.54 6.57 4.43
N VAL A 9 -6.31 6.95 4.76
CA VAL A 9 -5.21 6.04 4.99
C VAL A 9 -5.04 5.90 6.50
N HIS A 10 -5.07 4.67 6.99
CA HIS A 10 -4.94 4.35 8.39
C HIS A 10 -3.51 3.94 8.71
N LEU A 11 -2.99 4.40 9.85
CA LEU A 11 -1.71 3.91 10.36
C LEU A 11 -1.78 2.38 10.52
N ILE A 12 -0.69 1.69 10.19
CA ILE A 12 -0.63 0.23 10.20
C ILE A 12 -1.02 -0.33 11.57
N GLU A 13 -0.49 0.26 12.64
CA GLU A 13 -0.71 -0.16 14.05
C GLU A 13 -2.10 0.25 14.59
N SER A 14 -2.87 1.07 13.86
CA SER A 14 -4.21 1.46 14.32
C SER A 14 -5.21 0.29 14.19
N PRO A 15 -6.31 0.26 14.97
CA PRO A 15 -7.34 -0.77 14.83
C PRO A 15 -7.88 -0.90 13.40
N ALA A 16 -8.07 0.22 12.70
CA ALA A 16 -8.53 0.22 11.31
C ALA A 16 -7.46 -0.30 10.34
N GLY A 17 -6.17 0.01 10.58
CA GLY A 17 -5.05 -0.52 9.80
C GLY A 17 -4.89 -2.03 9.97
N GLN A 18 -4.96 -2.51 11.21
CA GLN A 18 -4.93 -3.95 11.52
C GLN A 18 -6.15 -4.68 10.93
N ALA A 19 -7.33 -4.07 10.96
CA ALA A 19 -8.52 -4.62 10.31
C ALA A 19 -8.33 -4.74 8.78
N ALA A 20 -7.73 -3.74 8.14
CA ALA A 20 -7.43 -3.80 6.70
C ALA A 20 -6.47 -4.95 6.35
N LEU A 21 -5.46 -5.20 7.19
CA LEU A 21 -4.56 -6.35 7.04
C LEU A 21 -5.28 -7.68 7.26
N ALA A 22 -6.14 -7.75 8.28
CA ALA A 22 -6.89 -8.97 8.60
C ALA A 22 -7.85 -9.38 7.48
N VAL A 23 -8.48 -8.42 6.77
CA VAL A 23 -9.29 -8.70 5.58
C VAL A 23 -8.48 -9.42 4.51
N GLN A 24 -7.20 -9.09 4.37
CA GLN A 24 -6.26 -9.74 3.45
C GLN A 24 -5.58 -10.98 4.06
N LYS A 25 -5.91 -11.34 5.31
CA LYS A 25 -5.27 -12.42 6.09
C LYS A 25 -3.76 -12.20 6.29
N LEU A 26 -3.32 -10.95 6.36
CA LEU A 26 -1.91 -10.59 6.53
C LEU A 26 -1.63 -10.12 7.97
N SER A 27 -0.41 -10.37 8.45
CA SER A 27 0.13 -9.69 9.63
C SER A 27 0.95 -8.46 9.25
N THR A 28 1.28 -7.60 10.23
CA THR A 28 2.25 -6.52 10.04
C THR A 28 3.60 -7.04 9.55
N ARG A 29 4.01 -8.24 9.98
CA ARG A 29 5.26 -8.89 9.54
C ARG A 29 5.21 -9.28 8.06
N ASP A 30 4.07 -9.78 7.59
CA ASP A 30 3.88 -10.12 6.18
C ASP A 30 3.94 -8.87 5.32
N LEU A 31 3.27 -7.79 5.75
CA LEU A 31 3.36 -6.51 5.06
C LEU A 31 4.82 -6.00 4.99
N ALA A 32 5.56 -6.06 6.09
CA ALA A 32 6.97 -5.65 6.11
C ALA A 32 7.84 -6.49 5.15
N ARG A 33 7.61 -7.81 5.09
CA ARG A 33 8.29 -8.70 4.15
C ARG A 33 7.95 -8.35 2.69
N ALA A 34 6.68 -8.11 2.38
CA ALA A 34 6.25 -7.70 1.05
C ALA A 34 6.87 -6.36 0.64
N ILE A 35 6.92 -5.38 1.54
CA ILE A 35 7.57 -4.08 1.31
C ILE A 35 9.07 -4.24 1.02
N ALA A 36 9.76 -5.13 1.74
CA ALA A 36 11.17 -5.41 1.48
C ALA A 36 11.39 -6.02 0.09
N GLU A 37 10.56 -7.00 -0.30
CA GLU A 37 10.62 -7.61 -1.63
C GLU A 37 10.26 -6.62 -2.75
N PHE A 38 9.25 -5.77 -2.54
CA PHE A 38 8.90 -4.69 -3.48
C PHE A 38 10.09 -3.76 -3.72
N GLN A 39 10.73 -3.27 -2.65
CA GLN A 39 11.89 -2.37 -2.77
C GLN A 39 13.04 -3.01 -3.55
N LYS A 40 13.27 -4.32 -3.32
CA LYS A 40 14.29 -5.09 -4.03
C LYS A 40 13.96 -5.28 -5.51
N ARG A 41 12.72 -5.65 -5.85
CA ARG A 41 12.30 -5.94 -7.23
C ARG A 41 12.21 -4.67 -8.08
N GLU A 42 11.67 -3.59 -7.53
CA GLU A 42 11.45 -2.33 -8.25
C GLU A 42 12.65 -1.38 -8.20
N GLY A 43 13.67 -1.68 -7.38
CA GLY A 43 14.81 -0.78 -7.17
C GLY A 43 14.42 0.55 -6.53
N VAL A 44 13.31 0.58 -5.79
CA VAL A 44 12.76 1.77 -5.12
C VAL A 44 13.02 1.67 -3.62
N ARG A 45 13.25 2.81 -2.95
CA ARG A 45 13.31 2.91 -1.49
C ARG A 45 12.01 3.54 -0.97
N ILE A 46 11.42 2.93 0.07
CA ILE A 46 10.35 3.52 0.86
C ILE A 46 10.98 4.12 2.12
N GLY A 47 11.08 5.45 2.17
CA GLY A 47 11.65 6.21 3.28
C GLY A 47 10.66 6.47 4.42
N THR A 48 9.36 6.46 4.13
CA THR A 48 8.30 6.63 5.16
C THR A 48 7.16 5.66 4.89
N LEU A 49 6.76 4.89 5.91
CA LEU A 49 5.54 4.09 5.91
C LEU A 49 4.37 5.01 6.29
N ILE A 50 3.42 5.23 5.38
CA ILE A 50 2.29 6.14 5.64
C ILE A 50 1.14 5.37 6.26
N GLY A 51 0.73 4.25 5.65
CA GLY A 51 -0.38 3.46 6.16
C GLY A 51 -1.02 2.56 5.11
N VAL A 52 -2.23 2.12 5.40
CA VAL A 52 -3.00 1.18 4.56
C VAL A 52 -4.46 1.63 4.44
N ASN A 53 -5.13 1.19 3.37
CA ASN A 53 -6.58 1.29 3.24
C ASN A 53 -7.13 0.12 2.42
N GLN A 54 -8.37 0.22 1.94
CA GLN A 54 -9.02 -0.83 1.14
C GLN A 54 -8.28 -1.21 -0.15
N ASN A 55 -7.39 -0.36 -0.66
CA ASN A 55 -6.70 -0.57 -1.92
C ASN A 55 -5.31 -1.20 -1.79
N GLY A 56 -4.65 -0.99 -0.65
CA GLY A 56 -3.26 -1.39 -0.49
C GLY A 56 -2.51 -0.60 0.58
N PHE A 57 -1.19 -0.70 0.49
CA PHE A 57 -0.24 0.04 1.30
C PHE A 57 0.19 1.33 0.60
N PHE A 58 0.39 2.38 1.40
CA PHE A 58 0.91 3.68 0.97
C PHE A 58 2.21 4.01 1.70
N GLY A 59 3.20 4.45 0.93
CA GLY A 59 4.48 4.92 1.42
C GLY A 59 4.98 6.14 0.66
N SER A 60 6.07 6.70 1.14
CA SER A 60 6.80 7.77 0.44
C SER A 60 8.26 7.37 0.28
N ALA A 61 8.87 7.73 -0.85
CA ALA A 61 10.31 7.62 -1.01
C ALA A 61 11.08 8.59 -0.10
N ARG A 62 10.43 9.70 0.32
CA ARG A 62 11.01 10.69 1.23
C ARG A 62 10.97 10.16 2.65
N GLU A 63 12.10 10.25 3.35
CA GLU A 63 12.18 9.99 4.78
C GLU A 63 11.58 11.14 5.59
N GLY A 64 10.81 10.82 6.63
CA GLY A 64 10.12 11.81 7.45
C GLY A 64 9.02 12.58 6.71
N TRP A 65 8.42 11.99 5.67
CA TRP A 65 7.30 12.57 4.95
C TRP A 65 6.12 12.84 5.91
N ARG A 66 5.49 14.00 5.76
CA ARG A 66 4.25 14.36 6.49
C ARG A 66 3.29 15.12 5.59
N PRO A 67 1.96 14.98 5.77
CA PRO A 67 0.97 15.60 4.91
C PRO A 67 0.91 17.13 5.01
N ASP A 68 1.39 17.70 6.11
CA ASP A 68 1.41 19.13 6.39
C ASP A 68 2.64 19.86 5.80
N GLN A 69 3.59 19.12 5.22
CA GLN A 69 4.74 19.72 4.54
C GLN A 69 4.30 20.41 3.23
N PRO A 70 4.85 21.58 2.89
CA PRO A 70 4.42 22.37 1.73
C PRO A 70 4.62 21.64 0.39
N ASP A 71 5.59 20.73 0.33
CA ASP A 71 5.93 19.94 -0.84
C ASP A 71 5.57 18.44 -0.67
N ALA A 72 4.70 18.10 0.29
CA ALA A 72 4.33 16.72 0.61
C ALA A 72 3.92 15.91 -0.62
N PHE A 73 3.18 16.51 -1.55
CA PHE A 73 2.66 15.84 -2.74
C PHE A 73 3.40 16.22 -4.03
N SER A 74 4.57 16.84 -3.92
CA SER A 74 5.41 17.17 -5.09
C SER A 74 5.94 15.92 -5.82
N LYS A 75 6.08 14.81 -5.09
CA LYS A 75 6.34 13.48 -5.65
C LYS A 75 5.13 12.57 -5.36
N PRO A 76 4.78 11.67 -6.29
CA PRO A 76 3.71 10.72 -6.06
C PRO A 76 4.04 9.80 -4.87
N LEU A 77 3.02 9.46 -4.09
CA LEU A 77 3.13 8.42 -3.09
C LEU A 77 3.30 7.06 -3.77
N ILE A 78 4.06 6.18 -3.12
CA ILE A 78 4.20 4.80 -3.52
C ILE A 78 2.93 4.08 -3.05
N ASN A 79 2.20 3.46 -3.98
CA ASN A 79 1.08 2.59 -3.67
C ASN A 79 1.45 1.16 -4.08
N ILE A 80 1.34 0.22 -3.13
CA ILE A 80 1.47 -1.21 -3.40
C ILE A 80 0.07 -1.83 -3.20
N PRO A 81 -0.63 -2.18 -4.29
CA PRO A 81 -1.95 -2.80 -4.20
C PRO A 81 -1.92 -4.13 -3.44
N TRP A 82 -3.03 -4.51 -2.80
CA TRP A 82 -3.11 -5.79 -2.09
C TRP A 82 -2.77 -7.00 -2.95
N VAL A 83 -3.20 -7.01 -4.22
CA VAL A 83 -2.84 -8.07 -5.18
C VAL A 83 -1.32 -8.19 -5.35
N GLN A 84 -0.60 -7.07 -5.41
CA GLN A 84 0.85 -7.07 -5.54
C GLN A 84 1.52 -7.50 -4.23
N ILE A 85 0.97 -7.12 -3.08
CA ILE A 85 1.46 -7.60 -1.78
C ILE A 85 1.33 -9.12 -1.68
N LEU A 86 0.19 -9.68 -2.06
CA LEU A 86 -0.04 -11.13 -2.03
C LEU A 86 0.87 -11.87 -3.02
N GLU A 87 1.08 -11.31 -4.22
CA GLU A 87 1.99 -11.88 -5.22
C GLU A 87 3.45 -11.85 -4.73
N LEU A 88 3.90 -10.74 -4.13
CA LEU A 88 5.24 -10.62 -3.55
C LEU A 88 5.49 -11.63 -2.42
N LEU A 89 4.42 -12.05 -1.74
CA LEU A 89 4.47 -13.07 -0.69
C LEU A 89 4.33 -14.50 -1.24
N ASN A 90 4.12 -14.66 -2.56
CA ASN A 90 3.81 -15.92 -3.25
C ASN A 90 2.51 -16.59 -2.78
N GLU A 91 1.55 -15.79 -2.28
CA GLU A 91 0.21 -16.27 -1.87
C GLU A 91 -0.75 -16.39 -3.07
N ILE A 92 -0.42 -15.72 -4.18
CA ILE A 92 -1.11 -15.82 -5.47
C ILE A 92 -0.08 -15.97 -6.60
N PRO A 93 -0.48 -16.44 -7.80
CA PRO A 93 0.45 -16.66 -8.91
C PRO A 93 1.17 -15.41 -9.39
N ASP A 94 2.42 -15.58 -9.84
CA ASP A 94 3.17 -14.56 -10.54
C ASP A 94 2.43 -14.06 -11.81
N GLY A 95 2.53 -12.77 -12.08
CA GLY A 95 1.86 -12.07 -13.17
C GLY A 95 0.45 -11.56 -12.82
N THR A 96 -0.09 -11.88 -11.64
CA THR A 96 -1.46 -11.48 -11.27
C THR A 96 -1.60 -9.95 -11.16
N THR A 97 -0.60 -9.26 -10.62
CA THR A 97 -0.59 -7.79 -10.57
C THR A 97 -0.65 -7.17 -11.96
N GLY A 98 0.10 -7.72 -12.91
CA GLY A 98 0.08 -7.23 -14.30
C GLY A 98 -1.31 -7.35 -14.92
N GLN A 99 -1.99 -8.49 -14.71
CA GLN A 99 -3.35 -8.70 -15.18
C GLN A 99 -4.36 -7.76 -14.49
N PHE A 100 -4.21 -7.56 -13.19
CA PHE A 100 -5.04 -6.63 -12.41
C PHE A 100 -4.92 -5.18 -12.90
N LEU A 101 -3.69 -4.72 -13.19
CA LEU A 101 -3.47 -3.38 -13.73
C LEU A 101 -4.05 -3.26 -15.15
N ALA A 102 -3.89 -4.30 -15.98
CA ALA A 102 -4.44 -4.34 -17.34
C ALA A 102 -5.99 -4.30 -17.37
N SER A 103 -6.66 -4.86 -16.36
CA SER A 103 -8.12 -4.85 -16.24
C SER A 103 -8.68 -3.54 -15.63
N GLY A 104 -7.81 -2.58 -15.31
CA GLY A 104 -8.21 -1.26 -14.82
C GLY A 104 -7.94 -1.01 -13.33
N GLY A 105 -7.33 -1.97 -12.61
CA GLY A 105 -6.97 -1.83 -11.21
C GLY A 105 -8.17 -1.58 -10.27
N ASN A 106 -7.95 -0.87 -9.16
CA ASN A 106 -9.00 -0.48 -8.20
C ASN A 106 -9.90 0.66 -8.76
N ARG A 107 -10.47 0.50 -9.96
CA ARG A 107 -11.47 1.45 -10.49
C ARG A 107 -12.84 1.21 -9.84
N HIS A 108 -13.12 1.97 -8.77
CA HIS A 108 -14.46 2.26 -8.25
C HIS A 108 -14.59 3.75 -7.93
#